data_AF-A0A9W4SMM5-F1
#
_entry.id   AF-A0A9W4SMM5-F1
#
_cell.length_a   1.000
_cell.length_b   1.000
_cell.length_c   1.000
_cell.angle_alpha   90.00
_cell.angle_beta   90.00
_cell.angle_gamma   90.00
#
_symmetry.space_group_name_H-M   'P 1'
#
loop_
_entity.id
_entity.type
_entity.pdbx_description
1 polymer ?
#
loop_
_entity_poly.entity_id
_entity_poly.type
_entity_poly.pdbx_seq_one_letter_code
_entity_poly.pdbx_strand_id
1 'polypeptide(L)'
;DLGLCKPVKYFQSSKNNDIYGILPFVAPEVLRGQPYTLSSDIYSFSIIMWEFISGIPPFDNEAHDFQLSLDICKGKRPKIIGDIPQYY
;
A
#
# COMPACT_ATOMS: atom_id res chain seq x y z
N ASP A 1 15.70 8.95 6.53
CA ASP A 1 15.19 8.41 7.79
C ASP A 1 13.82 7.79 7.51
N LEU A 2 13.71 6.46 7.42
CA LEU A 2 12.44 5.76 7.14
C LEU A 2 11.72 5.48 8.46
N GLY A 3 11.49 6.53 9.25
CA GLY A 3 10.94 6.51 10.61
C GLY A 3 9.46 6.14 10.68
N LEU A 4 9.07 4.99 10.15
CA LEU A 4 7.71 4.46 10.18
C LEU A 4 7.67 3.15 10.98
N CYS A 5 7.88 3.20 12.30
CA CYS A 5 7.50 2.08 13.15
C CYS A 5 7.10 2.52 14.56
N LYS A 6 5.81 2.30 14.88
CA LYS A 6 5.43 1.90 16.24
C LYS A 6 5.58 0.36 16.33
N PRO A 7 6.01 -0.18 17.47
CA PRO A 7 6.30 -1.61 17.59
C PRO A 7 5.06 -2.47 17.33
N VAL A 8 5.27 -3.61 16.66
CA VAL A 8 4.22 -4.55 16.20
C VAL A 8 3.25 -4.98 17.31
N LYS A 9 3.68 -4.93 18.57
CA LYS A 9 2.85 -5.24 19.76
C LYS A 9 1.69 -4.25 20.00
N TYR A 10 1.73 -3.04 19.44
CA TYR A 10 0.59 -2.10 19.51
C TYR A 10 -0.57 -2.51 18.59
N PHE A 11 -0.31 -3.26 17.51
CA PHE A 11 -1.36 -3.71 16.59
C PHE A 11 -2.22 -4.84 17.17
N GLN A 12 -1.70 -5.61 18.13
CA GLN A 12 -2.46 -6.68 18.79
C GLN A 12 -3.27 -6.19 20.01
N SER A 13 -2.98 -4.99 20.53
CA SER A 13 -3.51 -4.51 21.81
C SER A 13 -4.64 -3.48 21.69
N SER A 14 -4.94 -2.98 20.49
CA SER A 14 -6.13 -2.16 20.24
C SER A 14 -7.21 -3.00 19.59
N LYS A 15 -8.33 -3.20 20.30
CA LYS A 15 -9.59 -3.77 19.77
C LYS A 15 -10.26 -2.88 18.70
N ASN A 16 -9.55 -1.88 18.19
CA ASN A 16 -10.02 -0.98 17.14
C ASN A 16 -9.21 -1.30 15.89
N ASN A 17 -9.89 -1.81 14.86
CA ASN A 17 -9.34 -2.10 13.52
C ASN A 17 -8.95 -0.82 12.76
N ASP A 18 -8.35 0.16 13.44
CA ASP A 18 -7.89 1.38 12.81
C ASP A 18 -6.63 1.03 12.01
N ILE A 19 -6.79 0.95 10.69
CA ILE A 19 -5.69 0.76 9.77
C ILE A 19 -4.92 2.09 9.69
N TYR A 20 -3.69 2.10 10.22
CA TYR A 20 -2.80 3.25 10.14
C TYR A 20 -1.85 3.11 8.94
N GLY A 21 -1.86 4.07 8.02
CA GLY A 21 -1.00 4.08 6.84
C GLY A 21 -1.53 5.01 5.74
N ILE A 22 -0.72 5.26 4.72
CA ILE A 22 -1.17 5.97 3.51
C ILE A 22 -1.78 4.93 2.58
N LEU A 23 -3.08 5.05 2.31
CA LEU A 23 -3.92 3.99 1.74
C LEU A 23 -3.32 3.23 0.53
N PRO A 24 -2.78 3.89 -0.51
CA PRO A 24 -2.12 3.21 -1.63
C PRO A 24 -1.02 2.21 -1.26
N PHE A 25 -0.29 2.44 -0.16
CA PHE A 25 0.85 1.63 0.27
C PHE A 25 0.46 0.51 1.24
N VAL A 26 -0.81 0.46 1.68
CA VAL A 26 -1.29 -0.58 2.60
C VAL A 26 -1.71 -1.81 1.81
N ALA A 27 -1.14 -2.96 2.16
CA ALA A 27 -1.41 -4.22 1.50
C ALA A 27 -2.87 -4.69 1.70
N PRO A 28 -3.48 -5.37 0.72
CA PRO A 28 -4.88 -5.77 0.77
C PRO A 28 -5.22 -6.71 1.94
N GLU A 29 -4.29 -7.55 2.38
CA GLU A 29 -4.47 -8.37 3.59
C GLU A 29 -4.57 -7.51 4.86
N VAL A 30 -3.76 -6.44 4.96
CA VAL A 30 -3.79 -5.50 6.09
C VAL A 30 -5.09 -4.69 6.05
N LEU A 31 -5.53 -4.26 4.87
CA LEU A 31 -6.83 -3.59 4.69
C LEU A 31 -8.02 -4.47 5.09
N ARG A 32 -7.88 -5.80 4.99
CA ARG A 32 -8.89 -6.77 5.44
C ARG A 32 -8.78 -7.13 6.92
N GLY A 33 -7.91 -6.44 7.67
CA GLY A 33 -7.66 -6.72 9.09
C GLY A 33 -6.92 -8.04 9.33
N GLN A 34 -6.27 -8.61 8.30
CA GLN A 34 -5.40 -9.77 8.47
C GLN A 34 -4.05 -9.32 9.03
N PRO A 35 -3.29 -10.23 9.67
CA PRO A 35 -1.97 -9.91 10.19
C PRO A 35 -1.04 -9.39 9.09
N TYR A 36 -0.21 -8.41 9.47
CA TYR A 36 0.90 -7.95 8.65
C TYR A 36 1.88 -9.09 8.38
N THR A 37 2.38 -9.19 7.15
CA THR A 37 3.34 -10.23 6.74
C THR A 37 4.47 -9.65 5.88
N LEU A 38 5.47 -10.48 5.56
CA LEU A 38 6.49 -10.15 4.57
C LEU A 38 5.88 -9.80 3.20
N SER A 39 4.75 -10.39 2.83
CA SER A 39 4.04 -10.04 1.59
C SER A 39 3.49 -8.60 1.64
N SER A 40 3.18 -8.09 2.83
CA SER A 40 2.74 -6.71 3.03
C SER A 40 3.90 -5.72 2.82
N ASP A 41 5.11 -6.06 3.29
CA ASP A 41 6.33 -5.30 2.98
C ASP A 41 6.58 -5.27 1.46
N ILE A 42 6.50 -6.44 0.79
CA ILE A 42 6.71 -6.53 -0.66
C ILE A 42 5.70 -5.69 -1.42
N TYR A 43 4.43 -5.70 -1.01
CA TYR A 43 3.39 -4.86 -1.61
C TYR A 43 3.76 -3.37 -1.49
N SER A 44 4.00 -2.88 -0.27
CA SER A 44 4.31 -1.46 -0.05
C SER A 44 5.57 -1.02 -0.82
N PHE A 45 6.61 -1.85 -0.83
CA PHE A 45 7.82 -1.61 -1.62
C PHE A 45 7.54 -1.56 -3.13
N SER A 46 6.65 -2.42 -3.64
CA SER A 46 6.26 -2.39 -5.06
C SER A 46 5.55 -1.10 -5.47
N ILE A 47 4.74 -0.53 -4.57
CA ILE A 47 4.07 0.75 -4.79
C ILE A 47 5.08 1.91 -4.76
N ILE A 48 6.05 1.88 -3.84
CA ILE A 48 7.16 2.86 -3.81
C ILE A 48 7.98 2.79 -5.10
N MET A 49 8.32 1.60 -5.58
CA MET A 49 9.06 1.44 -6.84
C MET A 49 8.26 1.95 -8.03
N TRP A 50 6.95 1.69 -8.04
CA TRP A 50 6.06 2.24 -9.06
C TRP A 50 6.02 3.78 -9.02
N GLU A 51 5.92 4.38 -7.84
CA GLU A 51 5.98 5.84 -7.65
C GLU A 51 7.31 6.42 -8.14
N PHE A 52 8.42 5.74 -7.84
CA PHE A 52 9.75 6.17 -8.27
C PHE A 52 9.92 6.14 -9.80
N ILE A 53 9.44 5.07 -10.45
CA ILE A 53 9.51 4.92 -11.91
C ILE A 53 8.56 5.91 -12.60
N SER A 54 7.38 6.12 -12.03
CA SER A 54 6.36 7.00 -12.61
C SER A 54 6.64 8.48 -12.40
N GLY A 55 7.29 8.84 -11.29
CA GLY A 55 7.33 10.21 -10.79
C GLY A 55 5.95 10.75 -10.36
N ILE A 56 4.95 9.90 -10.20
CA ILE A 56 3.54 10.26 -9.95
C ILE A 56 3.08 9.54 -8.67
N PRO A 57 2.34 10.22 -7.77
CA PRO A 57 1.74 9.56 -6.61
C PRO A 57 0.79 8.41 -7.02
N PRO A 58 0.79 7.28 -6.31
CA PRO A 58 -0.09 6.16 -6.62
C PRO A 58 -1.55 6.56 -6.42
N PHE A 59 -2.38 6.32 -7.45
CA PHE A 59 -3.79 6.73 -7.50
C PHE A 59 -4.01 8.25 -7.39
N ASP A 60 -3.09 9.05 -7.93
CA ASP A 60 -3.14 10.53 -8.00
C ASP A 60 -4.48 11.16 -8.41
N ASN A 61 -5.27 10.45 -9.22
CA ASN A 61 -6.56 10.90 -9.74
C ASN A 61 -7.78 10.35 -8.96
N GLU A 62 -7.57 9.73 -7.80
CA GLU A 62 -8.62 9.08 -7.02
C GLU A 62 -8.63 9.54 -5.56
N ALA A 63 -9.81 9.54 -4.94
CA ALA A 63 -9.91 9.83 -3.51
C ALA A 63 -9.34 8.67 -2.70
N HIS A 64 -8.52 8.97 -1.70
CA HIS A 64 -7.98 7.98 -0.76
C HIS A 64 -9.00 7.64 0.33
N ASP A 65 -10.12 7.05 -0.09
CA ASP A 65 -11.28 6.77 0.75
C ASP A 65 -11.56 5.26 0.90
N PHE A 66 -12.68 4.93 1.52
CA PHE A 66 -13.11 3.54 1.70
C PHE A 66 -13.29 2.82 0.36
N GLN A 67 -13.73 3.49 -0.70
CA GLN A 67 -13.95 2.89 -2.00
C GLN A 67 -12.62 2.45 -2.63
N LEU A 68 -11.58 3.28 -2.54
CA LEU A 68 -10.23 2.89 -3.00
C LEU A 68 -9.70 1.69 -2.22
N SER A 69 -9.96 1.60 -0.90
CA SER A 69 -9.53 0.45 -0.09
C SER A 69 -10.17 -0.87 -0.54
N LEU A 70 -11.47 -0.84 -0.88
CA LEU A 70 -12.19 -1.98 -1.44
C LEU A 70 -11.64 -2.38 -2.81
N ASP A 71 -11.36 -1.40 -3.66
CA ASP A 71 -10.82 -1.64 -4.99
C ASP A 71 -9.43 -2.30 -4.94
N ILE A 72 -8.54 -1.84 -4.04
CA ILE A 72 -7.23 -2.46 -3.79
C ILE A 72 -7.40 -3.91 -3.35
N CYS A 73 -8.35 -4.18 -2.44
CA CYS A 73 -8.69 -5.53 -1.99
C CYS A 73 -9.22 -6.44 -3.11
N LYS A 74 -9.87 -5.86 -4.13
CA LYS A 74 -10.32 -6.55 -5.35
C LYS A 74 -9.22 -6.73 -6.41
N GLY A 75 -8.03 -6.18 -6.17
CA GLY A 75 -6.88 -6.33 -7.07
C GLY A 75 -6.57 -5.12 -7.92
N LYS A 76 -7.21 -3.96 -7.70
CA LYS A 76 -6.84 -2.71 -8.39
C LYS A 76 -5.37 -2.36 -8.10
N ARG A 77 -4.66 -1.91 -9.12
CA ARG A 77 -3.24 -1.49 -9.05
C ARG A 77 -3.07 -0.15 -9.76
N PRO A 78 -2.01 0.61 -9.44
CA PRO A 78 -1.64 1.79 -10.21
C PRO A 78 -1.44 1.44 -11.69
N LYS A 79 -1.69 2.41 -12.58
CA LYS A 79 -1.62 2.19 -14.03
C LYS A 79 -0.20 1.78 -14.45
N ILE A 80 -0.10 0.81 -15.34
CA ILE A 80 1.19 0.45 -15.95
C ILE A 80 1.62 1.61 -16.84
N ILE A 81 2.83 2.11 -16.64
CA ILE A 81 3.41 3.18 -17.45
C ILE A 81 4.20 2.50 -18.57
N GLY A 82 3.94 2.91 -19.81
CA GLY A 82 4.52 2.29 -21.01
C GLY A 82 6.03 2.48 -21.15
N ASP A 83 6.62 3.39 -20.39
CA ASP A 83 8.04 3.74 -20.46
C ASP A 83 8.93 2.89 -19.54
N ILE A 84 8.40 1.82 -18.92
CA ILE A 84 9.23 0.85 -18.21
C ILE A 84 10.13 0.17 -19.25
N PRO A 85 11.47 0.38 -19.23
CA PRO A 85 12.35 -0.20 -20.22
C PRO A 85 12.20 -1.72 -20.19
N GLN A 86 11.85 -2.30 -21.33
CA GLN A 86 11.58 -3.74 -21.44
C GLN A 86 12.87 -4.58 -21.41
N TYR A 87 14.03 -3.92 -21.46
CA TYR A 87 15.36 -4.53 -21.50
C TYR A 87 16.39 -3.67 -20.76
N TYR A 88 17.36 -4.36 -20.15
CA TYR A 88 18.69 -3.85 -19.80
C TYR A 88 19.69 -4.31 -20.86
#